data_AF-A0A7W6CRB2-F1
#
_entry.id   AF-A0A7W6CRB2-F1
#
_cell.length_a   1.000
_cell.length_b   1.000
_cell.length_c   1.000
_cell.angle_alpha   90.00
_cell.angle_beta   90.00
_cell.angle_gamma   90.00
#
_symmetry.space_group_name_H-M   'P 1'
#
loop_
_entity.id
_entity.type
_entity.pdbx_description
1 polymer ?
#
loop_
_entity_poly.entity_id
_entity_poly.type
_entity_poly.pdbx_seq_one_letter_code
_entity_poly.pdbx_strand_id
1 'polypeptide(L)'
;MQLELFDVTGSPHPMIHVEMPEVFSSGSLDRWSMTYPHEYAYVDSETFVASLSGLGLTSLPDRTLIVPTGKLMRVPPNILEIDGQFAGRDHRLAVTPSLNWLMANRSRDVPGNGIVRAWIP
;
A
#
# COMPACT_ATOMS: atom_id res chain seq x y z
N MET A 1 -10.76 -2.84 10.54
CA MET A 1 -9.41 -2.32 10.21
C MET A 1 -9.61 -1.39 9.02
N GLN A 2 -9.19 -0.14 9.14
CA GLN A 2 -9.57 0.97 8.26
C GLN A 2 -8.32 1.55 7.59
N LEU A 3 -8.41 1.91 6.32
CA LEU A 3 -7.36 2.58 5.56
C LEU A 3 -7.55 4.09 5.72
N GLU A 4 -6.52 4.78 6.19
CA GLU A 4 -6.51 6.24 6.34
C GLU A 4 -5.43 6.82 5.44
N LEU A 5 -5.84 7.72 4.53
CA LEU A 5 -4.96 8.48 3.65
C LEU A 5 -4.69 9.86 4.26
N PHE A 6 -3.43 10.28 4.28
CA PHE A 6 -3.00 11.57 4.82
C PHE A 6 -2.36 12.42 3.73
N ASP A 7 -2.95 13.58 3.45
CA ASP A 7 -2.34 14.64 2.63
C ASP A 7 -1.41 15.49 3.51
N VAL A 8 -0.15 15.65 3.09
CA VAL A 8 0.89 16.38 3.84
C VAL A 8 1.08 17.81 3.29
N THR A 9 0.24 18.26 2.37
CA THR A 9 0.34 19.60 1.75
C THR A 9 -0.29 20.71 2.61
N GLY A 10 0.19 20.89 3.85
CA GLY A 10 0.02 22.15 4.60
C GLY A 10 -1.41 22.55 5.02
N SER A 11 -2.40 21.67 4.91
CA SER A 11 -3.74 21.91 5.44
C SER A 11 -3.75 21.66 6.96
N PRO A 12 -4.36 22.55 7.79
CA PRO A 12 -4.30 22.46 9.26
C PRO A 12 -5.05 21.26 9.85
N HIS A 13 -5.76 20.49 9.02
CA HIS A 13 -6.36 19.21 9.40
C HIS A 13 -5.99 18.15 8.37
N PRO A 14 -5.46 16.99 8.79
CA PRO A 14 -5.33 15.85 7.89
C PRO A 14 -6.73 15.49 7.39
N MET A 15 -6.95 15.62 6.09
CA MET A 15 -8.18 15.15 5.47
C MET A 15 -8.14 13.62 5.50
N ILE A 16 -8.83 13.02 6.46
CA ILE A 16 -8.96 11.57 6.54
C ILE A 16 -9.91 11.13 5.44
N HIS A 17 -9.36 10.54 4.39
CA HIS A 17 -10.16 9.84 3.40
C HIS A 17 -10.37 8.40 3.85
N VAL A 18 -11.63 7.96 3.83
CA VAL A 18 -12.04 6.60 4.16
C VAL A 18 -12.70 6.02 2.92
N GLU A 19 -12.16 4.91 2.45
CA GLU A 19 -12.70 4.22 1.28
C GLU A 19 -14.11 3.68 1.54
N MET A 20 -14.96 3.76 0.52
CA MET A 20 -16.27 3.12 0.57
C MET A 20 -16.11 1.60 0.61
N PRO A 21 -17.00 0.84 1.30
CA PRO A 21 -16.91 -0.61 1.41
C PRO A 21 -16.87 -1.36 0.07
N GLU A 22 -17.45 -0.76 -0.98
CA GLU A 22 -17.47 -1.30 -2.34
C GLU A 22 -16.09 -1.20 -3.02
N VAL A 23 -15.28 -0.21 -2.63
CA VAL A 23 -13.91 -0.01 -3.13
C VAL A 23 -12.93 -0.84 -2.31
N PHE A 24 -12.99 -0.69 -0.99
CA PHE A 24 -12.14 -1.41 -0.05
C PHE A 24 -12.95 -1.97 1.11
N SER A 25 -12.83 -3.28 1.38
CA SER A 25 -13.41 -3.87 2.58
C SER A 25 -12.43 -4.74 3.35
N SER A 26 -12.49 -4.67 4.68
CA SER A 26 -11.72 -5.57 5.54
C SER A 26 -12.09 -7.04 5.34
N GLY A 27 -13.34 -7.34 4.97
CA GLY A 27 -13.78 -8.70 4.66
C GLY A 27 -13.15 -9.26 3.40
N SER A 28 -12.99 -8.45 2.35
CA SER A 28 -12.20 -8.84 1.17
C SER A 28 -10.74 -9.06 1.53
N LEU A 29 -10.15 -8.21 2.37
CA LEU A 29 -8.77 -8.37 2.81
C LEU A 29 -8.57 -9.66 3.63
N ASP A 30 -9.53 -9.98 4.50
CA ASP A 30 -9.49 -11.20 5.28
C ASP A 30 -9.50 -12.43 4.37
N ARG A 31 -10.44 -12.48 3.42
CA ARG A 31 -10.53 -13.57 2.44
C ARG A 31 -9.28 -13.68 1.58
N TRP A 32 -8.81 -12.56 1.05
CA TRP A 32 -7.58 -12.52 0.26
C TRP A 32 -6.39 -13.05 1.06
N SER A 33 -6.22 -12.60 2.31
CA SER A 33 -5.08 -12.98 3.15
C SER A 33 -5.04 -14.46 3.54
N MET A 34 -6.16 -15.19 3.38
CA MET A 34 -6.24 -16.63 3.63
C MET A 34 -5.70 -17.47 2.46
N THR A 35 -5.62 -16.90 1.26
CA THR A 35 -5.29 -17.61 0.01
C THR A 35 -4.09 -17.00 -0.72
N TYR A 36 -3.83 -15.72 -0.52
CA TYR A 36 -2.80 -14.97 -1.23
C TYR A 36 -1.84 -14.31 -0.24
N PRO A 37 -0.58 -14.04 -0.65
CA PRO A 37 -0.03 -14.20 -2.00
C PRO A 37 0.44 -15.63 -2.35
N HIS A 38 0.31 -16.62 -1.46
CA HIS A 38 0.93 -17.94 -1.64
C HIS A 38 0.41 -18.72 -2.86
N GLU A 39 -0.88 -18.60 -3.20
CA GLU A 39 -1.44 -19.29 -4.38
C GLU A 39 -1.11 -18.59 -5.71
N TYR A 40 -0.48 -17.41 -5.72
CA TYR A 40 -0.21 -16.70 -6.98
C TYR A 40 0.71 -17.45 -7.96
N ALA A 41 1.46 -18.44 -7.49
CA ALA A 41 2.26 -19.29 -8.37
C ALA A 41 1.42 -20.26 -9.23
N TYR A 42 0.14 -20.46 -8.91
CA TYR A 42 -0.70 -21.52 -9.48
C TYR A 42 -1.96 -21.01 -10.18
N VAL A 43 -2.16 -19.69 -10.23
CA VAL A 43 -3.35 -19.07 -10.81
C VAL A 43 -3.03 -18.34 -12.10
N ASP A 44 -4.02 -18.23 -12.98
CA ASP A 44 -3.93 -17.40 -14.18
C ASP A 44 -4.10 -15.91 -13.86
N SER A 45 -3.87 -15.08 -14.88
CA SER A 45 -3.98 -13.62 -14.75
C SER A 45 -5.40 -13.14 -14.44
N GLU A 46 -6.43 -13.85 -14.91
CA GLU A 46 -7.82 -13.50 -14.65
C GLU A 46 -8.17 -13.72 -13.18
N THR A 47 -7.79 -14.86 -12.62
CA THR A 47 -7.94 -15.19 -11.19
C THR A 47 -7.12 -14.25 -10.31
N PHE A 48 -5.90 -13.89 -10.74
CA PHE A 48 -5.09 -12.88 -10.06
C PHE A 48 -5.85 -11.55 -9.93
N VAL A 49 -6.38 -11.02 -11.04
CA VAL A 49 -7.15 -9.76 -11.04
C VAL A 49 -8.41 -9.90 -10.17
N ALA A 50 -9.19 -10.96 -10.37
CA ALA A 50 -10.41 -11.21 -9.62
C ALA A 50 -10.17 -11.34 -8.11
N SER A 51 -9.02 -11.86 -7.69
CA SER A 51 -8.67 -12.00 -6.28
C SER A 51 -8.57 -10.67 -5.54
N LEU A 52 -8.26 -9.59 -6.26
CA LEU A 52 -8.08 -8.24 -5.71
C LEU A 52 -9.40 -7.48 -5.58
N SER A 53 -10.53 -8.08 -5.95
CA SER A 53 -11.85 -7.46 -5.84
C SER A 53 -12.16 -6.99 -4.40
N GLY A 54 -12.48 -5.70 -4.27
CA GLY A 54 -12.72 -5.06 -2.98
C GLY A 54 -11.44 -4.76 -2.17
N LEU A 55 -10.27 -4.78 -2.84
CA LEU A 55 -8.98 -4.27 -2.35
C LEU A 55 -8.50 -3.09 -3.21
N GLY A 56 -9.41 -2.19 -3.52
CA GLY A 56 -9.11 -0.97 -4.28
C GLY A 56 -8.79 0.23 -3.41
N LEU A 57 -8.45 1.34 -4.08
CA LEU A 57 -8.35 2.69 -3.55
C LEU A 57 -9.02 3.63 -4.54
N THR A 58 -9.71 4.65 -4.05
CA THR A 58 -10.40 5.64 -4.92
C THR A 58 -9.39 6.48 -5.69
N SER A 59 -8.31 6.92 -5.03
CA SER A 59 -7.23 7.66 -5.69
C SER A 59 -5.97 7.70 -4.82
N LEU A 60 -4.82 7.93 -5.44
CA LEU A 60 -3.56 8.22 -4.76
C LEU A 60 -2.84 9.40 -5.44
N PRO A 61 -2.08 10.21 -4.70
CA PRO A 61 -1.08 11.10 -5.30
C PRO A 61 0.01 10.31 -6.05
N ASP A 62 0.61 10.92 -7.09
CA ASP A 62 1.71 10.31 -7.89
C ASP A 62 2.82 9.71 -7.02
N ARG A 63 3.17 10.38 -5.92
CA ARG A 63 4.15 9.91 -4.94
C ARG A 63 3.46 9.70 -3.61
N THR A 64 3.38 8.44 -3.20
CA THR A 64 2.67 8.06 -1.97
C THR A 64 3.57 7.23 -1.08
N LEU A 65 3.65 7.62 0.20
CA LEU A 65 4.21 6.81 1.27
C LEU A 65 3.07 6.12 2.02
N ILE A 66 3.10 4.79 2.05
CA ILE A 66 2.07 3.97 2.69
C ILE A 66 2.61 3.47 4.03
N VAL A 67 1.79 3.65 5.07
CA VAL A 67 2.05 3.16 6.43
C VAL A 67 1.00 2.10 6.76
N PRO A 68 1.17 0.85 6.32
CA PRO A 68 0.15 -0.17 6.50
C PRO A 68 0.13 -0.69 7.93
N THR A 69 -1.04 -1.15 8.37
CA THR A 69 -1.22 -1.81 9.68
C THR A 69 -1.87 -3.18 9.52
N GLY A 70 -1.65 -4.06 10.50
CA GLY A 70 -2.27 -5.38 10.57
C GLY A 70 -2.07 -6.23 9.31
N LYS A 71 -3.15 -6.81 8.77
CA LYS A 71 -3.09 -7.68 7.58
C LYS A 71 -2.69 -6.93 6.31
N LEU A 72 -2.89 -5.61 6.27
CA LEU A 72 -2.55 -4.81 5.10
C LEU A 72 -1.04 -4.77 4.85
N MET A 73 -0.21 -4.98 5.88
CA MET A 73 1.24 -5.11 5.71
C MET A 73 1.64 -6.29 4.81
N ARG A 74 0.75 -7.27 4.61
CA ARG A 74 0.98 -8.44 3.75
C ARG A 74 0.59 -8.20 2.30
N VAL A 75 -0.14 -7.12 2.01
CA VAL A 75 -0.57 -6.78 0.65
C VAL A 75 0.49 -5.87 0.04
N PRO A 76 1.14 -6.28 -1.06
CA PRO A 76 2.01 -5.39 -1.81
C PRO A 76 1.19 -4.19 -2.32
N PRO A 77 1.49 -2.94 -1.96
CA PRO A 77 0.60 -1.84 -2.33
C PRO A 77 0.55 -1.55 -3.82
N ASN A 78 1.57 -2.00 -4.56
CA ASN A 78 1.63 -1.92 -6.01
C ASN A 78 0.54 -2.73 -6.72
N ILE A 79 -0.09 -3.70 -6.05
CA ILE A 79 -1.18 -4.49 -6.63
C ILE A 79 -2.57 -4.04 -6.18
N LEU A 80 -2.68 -2.99 -5.35
CA LEU A 80 -3.98 -2.39 -5.05
C LEU A 80 -4.59 -1.79 -6.32
N GLU A 81 -5.90 -1.89 -6.46
CA GLU A 81 -6.60 -1.43 -7.67
C GLU A 81 -7.00 0.04 -7.57
N ILE A 82 -6.73 0.83 -8.60
CA ILE A 82 -7.20 2.20 -8.79
C ILE A 82 -7.76 2.28 -10.21
N ASP A 83 -9.05 2.59 -10.35
CA ASP A 83 -9.73 2.70 -11.65
C ASP A 83 -9.49 1.49 -12.59
N GLY A 84 -9.54 0.26 -12.07
CA GLY A 84 -9.32 -0.95 -12.88
C GLY A 84 -7.86 -1.21 -13.26
N GLN A 85 -6.90 -0.46 -12.71
CA GLN A 85 -5.46 -0.64 -12.93
C GLN A 85 -4.72 -0.86 -11.61
N PHE A 86 -3.57 -1.54 -11.66
CA PHE A 86 -2.74 -1.69 -10.47
C PHE A 86 -2.01 -0.39 -10.14
N ALA A 87 -2.05 0.03 -8.88
CA ALA A 87 -1.49 1.30 -8.42
C ALA A 87 -0.01 1.46 -8.79
N GLY A 88 0.77 0.37 -8.75
CA GLY A 88 2.20 0.39 -9.10
C GLY A 88 2.50 0.63 -10.58
N ARG A 89 1.50 0.63 -11.46
CA ARG A 89 1.66 0.96 -12.89
C ARG A 89 1.97 2.45 -13.07
N ASP A 90 1.18 3.29 -12.40
CA ASP A 90 1.17 4.74 -12.65
C ASP A 90 1.61 5.56 -11.42
N HIS A 91 1.73 4.95 -10.24
CA HIS A 91 2.11 5.63 -9.01
C HIS A 91 3.46 5.16 -8.47
N ARG A 92 4.25 6.11 -7.95
CA ARG A 92 5.50 5.87 -7.23
C ARG A 92 5.20 5.63 -5.76
N LEU A 93 5.14 4.36 -5.40
CA LEU A 93 4.79 3.94 -4.04
C LEU A 93 6.03 3.61 -3.21
N ALA A 94 6.03 4.05 -1.96
CA ALA A 94 6.98 3.62 -0.95
C ALA A 94 6.20 3.09 0.27
N VAL A 95 6.81 2.15 1.00
CA VAL A 95 6.20 1.57 2.21
C VAL A 95 7.12 1.80 3.39
N THR A 96 6.54 2.16 4.54
CA THR A 96 7.26 2.20 5.80
C THR A 96 6.44 1.54 6.91
N PRO A 97 7.06 0.79 7.84
CA PRO A 97 6.31 0.14 8.92
C PRO A 97 5.75 1.14 9.94
N SER A 98 6.34 2.33 10.07
CA SER A 98 5.82 3.41 10.89
C SER A 98 6.51 4.74 10.56
N LEU A 99 5.85 5.86 10.83
CA LEU A 99 6.46 7.19 10.69
C LEU A 99 7.67 7.37 11.62
N ASN A 100 7.62 6.82 12.84
CA ASN A 100 8.76 6.87 13.76
C ASN A 100 9.98 6.13 13.20
N TRP A 101 9.79 4.95 12.62
CA TRP A 101 10.87 4.22 11.96
C TRP A 101 11.45 5.01 10.79
N LEU A 102 10.59 5.61 9.96
CA LEU A 102 11.05 6.42 8.83
C LEU A 102 11.86 7.63 9.29
N MET A 103 11.36 8.38 10.27
CA MET A 103 12.04 9.56 10.81
C MET A 103 13.39 9.19 11.45
N ALA A 104 13.43 8.11 12.24
CA ALA A 104 14.66 7.62 12.84
C ALA A 104 15.68 7.16 11.79
N ASN A 105 15.25 6.54 10.69
CA ASN A 105 16.17 6.16 9.61
C ASN A 105 16.61 7.35 8.76
N ARG A 106 15.74 8.34 8.56
CA ARG A 106 16.10 9.59 7.87
C ARG A 106 17.14 10.40 8.63
N SER A 107 17.10 10.39 9.97
CA SER A 107 18.05 11.11 10.83
C SER A 107 19.33 10.33 11.13
N ARG A 108 19.46 9.08 10.67
CA ARG A 108 20.68 8.30 10.87
C ARG A 108 21.75 8.77 9.90
N ASP A 109 22.91 9.16 10.43
CA ASP A 109 24.15 9.20 9.65
C ASP A 109 24.53 7.77 9.30
N VAL A 110 24.19 7.34 8.09
CA VAL A 110 24.58 6.02 7.58
C VAL A 110 26.03 6.11 7.09
N PRO A 111 26.97 5.32 7.64
CA PRO A 111 28.32 5.23 7.09
C PRO A 111 28.25 4.69 5.67
N GLY A 112 28.60 5.51 4.68
CA GLY A 112 28.53 5.14 3.27
C GLY A 112 28.78 6.31 2.34
N ASN A 113 28.86 6.03 1.04
CA ASN A 113 29.08 7.03 -0.02
C ASN A 113 27.82 7.82 -0.42
N GLY A 114 26.86 7.97 0.50
CA GLY A 114 25.58 8.66 0.25
C GLY A 114 24.59 7.89 -0.65
N ILE A 115 24.91 6.65 -1.06
CA ILE A 115 24.01 5.84 -1.88
C ILE A 115 22.97 5.17 -0.98
N VAL A 116 21.73 5.64 -1.06
CA VAL A 116 20.58 5.00 -0.42
C VAL A 116 20.13 3.83 -1.30
N ARG A 117 20.27 2.59 -0.80
CA ARG A 117 19.74 1.39 -1.44
C ARG A 117 18.52 0.90 -0.67
N ALA A 118 17.38 0.81 -1.35
CA ALA A 118 16.26 0.02 -0.83
C ALA A 118 16.55 -1.46 -1.14
N TRP A 119 16.46 -2.31 -0.12
CA TRP A 119 16.50 -3.76 -0.32
C TRP A 119 15.14 -4.19 -0.90
N ILE A 120 15.14 -4.73 -2.11
CA ILE A 120 14.01 -5.46 -2.66
C ILE A 120 14.34 -6.94 -2.42
N PRO A 121 13.69 -7.63 -1.46
CA PRO A 121 13.90 -9.05 -1.23
C PRO A 121 13.41 -9.91 -2.39
#